data_AF-A0A2N0P6F6-F1
#
_entry.id   AF-A0A2N0P6F6-F1
#
_cell.length_a   1.000
_cell.length_b   1.000
_cell.length_c   1.000
_cell.angle_alpha   90.00
_cell.angle_beta   90.00
_cell.angle_gamma   90.00
#
_symmetry.space_group_name_H-M   'P 1'
#
loop_
_entity.id
_entity.type
_entity.pdbx_description
1 polymer ?
#
loop_
_entity_poly.entity_id
_entity_poly.type
_entity_poly.pdbx_seq_one_letter_code
_entity_poly.pdbx_strand_id
1 'polypeptide(L)'
;MHASLFSFTPQCGYARPDIVFRYYEDTDDLAVYFVKASPGVIDYCENTSDDILVSYDSNDKIVSVDIDGISKILQCHMFDVREEVDGKPPLMLNSIYYRDSDTLKVYFIDFIPSASTVCRKLILRISK
;
A
#
# COMPACT_ATOMS: atom_id res chain seq x y z
N MET A 1 -27.81 -6.20 -16.69
CA MET A 1 -26.45 -6.16 -16.09
C MET A 1 -26.56 -5.29 -14.85
N HIS A 2 -26.47 -5.89 -13.66
CA HIS A 2 -26.78 -5.23 -12.39
C HIS A 2 -25.45 -4.87 -11.72
N ALA A 3 -25.05 -3.60 -11.81
CA ALA A 3 -23.88 -3.09 -11.10
C ALA A 3 -24.33 -2.61 -9.72
N SER A 4 -24.14 -3.45 -8.71
CA SER A 4 -24.37 -3.06 -7.31
C SER A 4 -23.18 -2.25 -6.82
N LEU A 5 -23.40 -0.96 -6.56
CA LEU A 5 -22.42 -0.04 -5.97
C LEU A 5 -22.43 -0.26 -4.45
N PHE A 6 -21.41 -0.91 -3.89
CA PHE A 6 -21.24 -1.01 -2.44
C PHE A 6 -20.25 0.07 -1.97
N SER A 7 -20.79 1.16 -1.40
CA SER A 7 -20.00 2.14 -0.67
C SER A 7 -19.84 1.68 0.78
N PHE A 8 -18.64 1.31 1.19
CA PHE A 8 -18.31 1.12 2.61
C PHE A 8 -17.73 2.40 3.16
N THR A 9 -18.46 3.01 4.11
CA THR A 9 -17.98 4.12 4.93
C THR A 9 -16.88 3.62 5.87
N PRO A 10 -15.67 4.22 5.87
CA PRO A 10 -14.67 3.93 6.88
C PRO A 10 -15.05 4.66 8.16
N GLN A 11 -15.17 3.94 9.26
CA GLN A 11 -15.27 4.58 10.57
C GLN A 11 -13.86 5.06 10.99
N CYS A 12 -13.78 6.37 11.23
CA CYS A 12 -12.62 7.14 11.71
C CYS A 12 -11.36 7.12 10.82
N GLY A 13 -11.39 7.98 9.80
CA GLY A 13 -10.28 8.24 8.88
C GLY A 13 -10.78 8.21 7.45
N TYR A 14 -10.65 9.31 6.71
CA TYR A 14 -11.07 9.36 5.30
C TYR A 14 -10.31 8.27 4.53
N ALA A 15 -11.01 7.24 4.04
CA ALA A 15 -10.42 6.34 3.06
C ALA A 15 -10.05 7.18 1.84
N ARG A 16 -8.83 6.98 1.37
CA ARG A 16 -8.25 7.63 0.20
C ARG A 16 -8.40 6.67 -0.98
N PRO A 17 -9.53 6.67 -1.72
CA PRO A 17 -9.75 5.78 -2.87
C PRO A 17 -8.76 6.04 -4.02
N ASP A 18 -8.01 7.14 -3.92
CA ASP A 18 -6.89 7.52 -4.78
C ASP A 18 -5.62 6.70 -4.55
N ILE A 19 -5.49 5.99 -3.43
CA ILE A 19 -4.34 5.11 -3.19
C ILE A 19 -4.56 3.78 -3.92
N VAL A 20 -3.67 3.49 -4.87
CA VAL A 20 -3.69 2.27 -5.66
C VAL A 20 -2.41 1.50 -5.41
N PHE A 21 -2.49 0.19 -5.24
CA PHE A 21 -1.31 -0.66 -5.18
C PHE A 21 -1.22 -1.55 -6.41
N ARG A 22 0.01 -1.94 -6.75
CA ARG A 22 0.28 -2.88 -7.83
C ARG A 22 1.48 -3.74 -7.44
N TYR A 23 1.33 -5.03 -7.61
CA TYR A 23 2.42 -5.99 -7.47
C TYR A 23 3.02 -6.30 -8.84
N TYR A 24 4.35 -6.33 -8.92
CA TYR A 24 5.12 -6.71 -10.09
C TYR A 24 5.82 -8.05 -9.80
N GLU A 25 5.28 -9.13 -10.36
CA GLU A 25 5.74 -10.50 -10.06
C GLU A 25 7.16 -10.80 -10.59
N ASP A 26 7.57 -10.14 -11.66
CA ASP A 26 8.88 -10.32 -12.28
C ASP A 26 10.03 -9.76 -11.43
N THR A 27 9.76 -8.71 -10.66
CA THR A 27 10.74 -8.08 -9.77
C THR A 27 10.48 -8.34 -8.29
N ASP A 28 9.32 -8.89 -7.93
CA ASP A 28 8.83 -9.04 -6.54
C ASP A 28 8.62 -7.69 -5.82
N ASP A 29 8.23 -6.66 -6.58
CA ASP A 29 8.01 -5.31 -6.07
C ASP A 29 6.54 -5.02 -5.79
N LEU A 30 6.27 -4.35 -4.67
CA LEU A 30 4.96 -3.73 -4.40
C LEU A 30 5.06 -2.21 -4.52
N ALA A 31 4.41 -1.67 -5.55
CA ALA A 31 4.22 -0.23 -5.71
C ALA A 31 2.92 0.23 -5.04
N VAL A 32 3.00 1.31 -4.28
CA VAL A 32 1.87 2.02 -3.67
C VAL A 32 1.85 3.44 -4.24
N TYR A 33 0.88 3.72 -5.11
CA TYR A 33 0.66 5.01 -5.75
C TYR A 33 -0.30 5.85 -4.92
N PHE A 34 0.12 7.07 -4.56
CA PHE A 34 -0.73 8.06 -3.86
C PHE A 34 -1.44 9.01 -4.83
N VAL A 35 -0.99 9.04 -6.08
CA VAL A 35 -1.62 9.76 -7.19
C VAL A 35 -1.74 8.81 -8.37
N LYS A 36 -2.69 9.06 -9.26
CA LYS A 36 -2.85 8.27 -10.48
C LYS A 36 -1.55 8.34 -11.30
N ALA A 37 -0.91 7.20 -11.50
CA ALA A 37 0.28 7.10 -12.34
C ALA A 37 -0.04 7.54 -13.78
N SER A 38 0.61 8.59 -14.25
CA SER A 38 0.59 9.03 -15.65
C SER A 38 1.97 9.54 -16.07
N PRO A 39 2.32 9.47 -17.36
CA PRO A 39 3.60 9.99 -17.84
C PRO A 39 3.81 11.45 -17.41
N GLY A 40 5.01 11.77 -16.92
CA GLY A 40 5.37 13.12 -16.44
C GLY A 40 4.93 13.44 -15.02
N VAL A 41 4.33 12.50 -14.27
CA VAL A 41 4.03 12.68 -12.83
C VAL A 41 5.26 12.48 -11.95
N ILE A 42 6.13 11.53 -12.32
CA ILE A 42 7.38 11.25 -11.60
C ILE A 42 8.48 12.12 -12.22
N ASP A 43 9.12 12.93 -11.39
CA ASP A 43 10.26 13.77 -11.75
C ASP A 43 11.59 13.09 -11.37
N TYR A 44 11.68 12.60 -10.13
CA TYR A 44 12.84 11.84 -9.64
C TYR A 44 12.46 10.79 -8.59
N CYS A 45 13.39 9.88 -8.31
CA CYS A 45 13.25 8.85 -7.29
C CYS A 45 14.45 8.86 -6.34
N GLU A 46 14.23 8.46 -5.09
CA GLU A 46 15.27 8.36 -4.06
C GLU A 46 15.13 7.03 -3.30
N ASN A 47 16.26 6.34 -3.09
CA ASN A 47 16.31 5.18 -2.21
C ASN A 47 16.36 5.65 -0.76
N THR A 48 15.33 5.34 0.01
CA THR A 48 15.29 5.66 1.46
C THR A 48 15.89 4.54 2.31
N SER A 49 15.92 3.33 1.77
CA SER A 49 16.65 2.16 2.27
C SER A 49 16.94 1.21 1.11
N ASP A 50 17.70 0.13 1.35
CA ASP A 50 18.02 -0.87 0.33
C ASP A 50 16.78 -1.45 -0.35
N ASP A 51 15.67 -1.61 0.39
CA ASP A 51 14.44 -2.22 -0.12
C ASP A 51 13.31 -1.21 -0.43
N ILE A 52 13.54 0.11 -0.31
CA ILE A 52 12.47 1.12 -0.45
C ILE A 52 12.90 2.28 -1.35
N LEU A 53 12.20 2.39 -2.48
CA LEU A 53 12.31 3.50 -3.43
C LEU A 53 11.10 4.44 -3.26
N VAL A 54 11.37 5.74 -3.15
CA VAL A 54 10.33 6.78 -3.09
C VAL A 54 10.40 7.63 -4.33
N SER A 55 9.27 7.80 -5.03
CA SER A 55 9.16 8.64 -6.21
C SER A 55 8.50 9.97 -5.86
N TYR A 56 8.98 11.06 -6.48
CA TYR A 56 8.53 12.43 -6.24
C TYR A 56 8.08 13.11 -7.55
N ASP A 57 7.16 14.07 -7.43
CA ASP A 57 6.84 15.02 -8.50
C ASP A 57 7.82 16.22 -8.49
N SER A 58 7.65 17.12 -9.47
CA SER A 58 8.48 18.33 -9.62
C SER A 58 8.31 19.35 -8.48
N ASN A 59 7.42 19.11 -7.52
CA ASN A 59 7.17 19.95 -6.34
C ASN A 59 7.63 19.26 -5.04
N ASP A 60 8.49 18.24 -5.15
CA ASP A 60 8.95 17.38 -4.06
C ASP A 60 7.81 16.66 -3.30
N LYS A 61 6.68 16.39 -3.95
CA LYS A 61 5.57 15.63 -3.35
C LYS A 61 5.72 14.16 -3.69
N ILE A 62 5.55 13.30 -2.69
CA ILE A 62 5.61 11.85 -2.85
C ILE A 62 4.44 11.40 -3.73
N VAL A 63 4.77 10.69 -4.82
CA VAL A 63 3.78 10.16 -5.77
C VAL A 63 3.62 8.64 -5.65
N SER A 64 4.70 7.92 -5.35
CA SER A 64 4.65 6.50 -5.06
C SER A 64 5.77 6.06 -4.13
N VAL A 65 5.57 4.88 -3.54
CA VAL A 65 6.60 4.12 -2.83
C VAL A 65 6.60 2.72 -3.40
N ASP A 66 7.79 2.23 -3.75
CA ASP A 66 8.01 0.88 -4.22
C ASP A 66 8.83 0.13 -3.16
N ILE A 67 8.40 -1.09 -2.84
CA ILE A 67 9.02 -1.94 -1.82
C ILE A 67 9.47 -3.24 -2.49
N ASP A 68 10.77 -3.50 -2.50
CA ASP A 68 11.38 -4.70 -3.06
C ASP A 68 11.24 -5.89 -2.10
N GLY A 69 11.13 -7.09 -2.65
CA GLY A 69 11.14 -8.34 -1.90
C GLY A 69 9.92 -8.52 -1.00
N ILE A 70 8.78 -7.94 -1.38
CA ILE A 70 7.59 -7.87 -0.51
C ILE A 70 7.08 -9.27 -0.13
N SER A 71 7.28 -10.27 -0.99
CA SER A 71 6.90 -11.66 -0.73
C SER A 71 7.64 -12.29 0.46
N LYS A 72 8.80 -11.75 0.84
CA LYS A 72 9.58 -12.17 2.02
C LYS A 72 9.08 -11.52 3.30
N ILE A 73 8.37 -10.40 3.17
CA ILE A 73 7.93 -9.56 4.29
C ILE A 73 6.50 -9.92 4.70
N LEU A 74 5.62 -10.16 3.72
CA LEU A 74 4.19 -10.41 3.91
C LEU A 74 3.84 -11.90 3.77
N GLN A 75 2.87 -12.37 4.53
CA GLN A 75 2.39 -13.77 4.48
C GLN A 75 1.11 -13.95 3.65
N CYS A 76 0.67 -12.93 2.93
CA CYS A 76 -0.44 -12.97 1.99
C CYS A 76 -0.01 -13.34 0.55
N HIS A 77 -0.96 -13.70 -0.31
CA HIS A 77 -0.70 -13.74 -1.75
C HIS A 77 -0.91 -12.36 -2.38
N MET A 78 -0.20 -12.12 -3.48
CA MET A 78 -0.21 -10.85 -4.20
C MET A 78 -1.14 -10.85 -5.43
N PHE A 79 -1.88 -11.94 -5.67
CA PHE A 79 -2.89 -12.00 -6.73
C PHE A 79 -3.99 -10.94 -6.53
N ASP A 80 -4.47 -10.35 -7.63
CA ASP A 80 -5.61 -9.42 -7.64
C ASP A 80 -6.95 -10.17 -7.53
N VAL A 81 -7.06 -11.01 -6.49
CA VAL A 81 -8.28 -11.72 -6.10
C VAL A 81 -8.49 -11.49 -4.61
N ARG A 82 -9.75 -11.43 -4.19
CA ARG A 82 -10.12 -11.26 -2.77
C ARG A 82 -10.33 -12.57 -2.02
N GLU A 83 -10.02 -13.68 -2.67
CA GLU A 83 -10.19 -15.03 -2.16
C GLU A 83 -8.86 -15.53 -1.61
N GLU A 84 -8.88 -16.48 -0.69
CA GLU A 84 -7.66 -17.15 -0.22
C GLU A 84 -7.08 -18.02 -1.33
N VAL A 85 -5.76 -17.99 -1.51
CA VAL A 85 -5.03 -18.81 -2.50
C VAL A 85 -3.92 -19.56 -1.78
N ASP A 86 -3.89 -20.89 -1.91
CA ASP A 86 -2.90 -21.77 -1.29
C ASP A 86 -2.70 -21.56 0.23
N GLY A 87 -3.78 -21.33 0.97
CA GLY A 87 -3.72 -21.08 2.42
C GLY A 87 -3.27 -19.66 2.79
N LYS A 88 -2.98 -18.81 1.81
CA LYS A 88 -2.57 -17.42 2.03
C LYS A 88 -3.76 -16.48 1.83
N PRO A 89 -3.96 -15.48 2.71
CA PRO A 89 -5.01 -14.48 2.52
C PRO A 89 -4.64 -13.50 1.39
N PRO A 90 -5.60 -12.71 0.90
CA PRO A 90 -5.32 -11.61 -0.03
C PRO A 90 -4.58 -10.46 0.65
N LEU A 91 -3.80 -9.71 -0.12
CA LEU A 91 -3.18 -8.46 0.35
C LEU A 91 -4.25 -7.43 0.74
N MET A 92 -4.27 -7.03 2.01
CA MET A 92 -5.13 -5.96 2.52
C MET A 92 -4.32 -4.73 2.91
N LEU A 93 -4.61 -3.62 2.24
CA LEU A 93 -4.00 -2.32 2.48
C LEU A 93 -4.99 -1.38 3.16
N ASN A 94 -4.58 -0.83 4.30
CA ASN A 94 -5.31 0.22 5.00
C ASN A 94 -4.41 1.45 5.17
N SER A 95 -4.98 2.64 5.07
CA SER A 95 -4.23 3.87 5.23
C SER A 95 -4.93 4.84 6.19
N ILE A 96 -4.15 5.52 7.03
CA ILE A 96 -4.66 6.58 7.92
C ILE A 96 -3.78 7.81 7.73
N TYR A 97 -4.40 8.94 7.38
CA TYR A 97 -3.74 10.23 7.29
C TYR A 97 -3.99 11.06 8.56
N TYR A 98 -2.91 11.50 9.19
CA TYR A 98 -2.91 12.37 10.37
C TYR A 98 -2.57 13.78 9.94
N ARG A 99 -3.58 14.66 9.91
CA ARG A 99 -3.44 16.06 9.48
C ARG A 99 -2.47 16.85 10.37
N ASP A 100 -2.53 16.66 11.68
CA ASP A 100 -1.76 17.45 12.65
C ASP A 100 -0.24 17.24 12.53
N SER A 101 0.17 16.06 12.07
CA SER A 101 1.59 15.70 11.88
C SER A 101 1.98 15.52 10.41
N ASP A 102 1.08 15.88 9.48
CA ASP A 102 1.20 15.61 8.04
C ASP A 102 1.74 14.21 7.72
N THR A 103 1.22 13.19 8.42
CA THR A 103 1.76 11.81 8.34
C THR A 103 0.74 10.87 7.73
N LEU A 104 1.11 10.19 6.65
CA LEU A 104 0.37 9.04 6.14
C LEU A 104 0.96 7.75 6.72
N LYS A 105 0.12 6.91 7.32
CA LYS A 105 0.51 5.55 7.73
C LYS A 105 -0.23 4.56 6.86
N VAL A 106 0.52 3.72 6.16
CA VAL A 106 0.01 2.57 5.40
C VAL A 106 0.26 1.31 6.23
N TYR A 107 -0.77 0.49 6.34
CA TYR A 107 -0.78 -0.76 7.08
C TYR A 107 -1.03 -1.90 6.11
N PHE A 108 -0.08 -2.84 6.09
CA PHE A 108 -0.22 -4.14 5.46
C PHE A 108 -0.77 -5.06 6.54
N ILE A 109 -2.03 -5.45 6.43
CA ILE A 109 -2.66 -6.34 7.41
C ILE A 109 -2.67 -7.74 6.79
N ASP A 110 -1.70 -8.57 7.19
CA ASP A 110 -1.85 -10.02 7.07
C ASP A 110 -3.08 -10.42 7.91
N PHE A 111 -4.06 -11.07 7.30
CA PHE A 111 -5.35 -11.39 7.94
C PHE A 111 -5.17 -12.13 9.28
N ILE A 112 -5.92 -11.74 10.32
CA ILE A 112 -6.07 -12.52 11.56
C ILE A 112 -7.44 -13.21 11.54
N PRO A 113 -7.48 -14.55 11.63
CA PRO A 113 -8.57 -15.24 12.27
C PRO A 113 -8.06 -15.97 13.52
N SER A 114 -8.56 -15.55 14.69
CA SER A 114 -8.35 -16.08 16.05
C SER A 114 -7.23 -15.44 16.92
N ALA A 115 -7.47 -15.48 18.23
CA ALA A 115 -7.04 -14.52 19.26
C ALA A 115 -5.54 -14.47 19.62
N SER A 116 -4.62 -14.89 18.75
CA SER A 116 -3.21 -15.07 19.15
C SER A 116 -2.15 -14.86 18.07
N THR A 117 -2.39 -14.05 17.03
CA THR A 117 -1.38 -13.86 15.96
C THR A 117 -0.70 -12.49 16.01
N VAL A 118 0.63 -12.54 15.93
CA VAL A 118 1.53 -11.38 15.88
C VAL A 118 1.31 -10.61 14.58
N CYS A 119 0.68 -9.44 14.66
CA CYS A 119 0.71 -8.46 13.56
C CYS A 119 2.16 -8.01 13.35
N ARG A 120 2.76 -8.36 12.20
CA ARG A 120 3.97 -7.66 11.75
C ARG A 120 3.57 -6.31 11.20
N LYS A 121 3.71 -5.30 12.04
CA LYS A 121 3.42 -3.91 11.70
C LYS A 121 4.62 -3.31 10.96
N LEU A 122 4.58 -3.30 9.64
CA LEU A 122 5.46 -2.42 8.87
C LEU A 122 4.85 -1.01 8.88
N ILE A 123 5.46 -0.09 9.63
CA ILE A 123 5.07 1.32 9.59
C ILE A 123 6.01 2.02 8.62
N LEU A 124 5.50 2.35 7.44
CA LEU A 124 6.17 3.32 6.61
C LEU A 124 5.91 4.71 7.21
N ARG A 125 6.95 5.33 7.79
CA ARG A 125 6.91 6.75 8.18
C ARG A 125 7.72 7.51 7.17
N ILE A 126 7.04 8.31 6.36
CA ILE A 126 7.70 9.27 5.48
C ILE A 126 7.49 10.64 6.10
N SER A 127 8.57 11.26 6.53
CA SER A 127 8.61 12.64 7.03
C SER A 127 9.82 13.31 6.41
N LYS A 128 9.65 14.54 5.90
CA LYS A 128 10.77 15.38 5.47
C LYS A 128 11.49 15.95 6.70
#